data_AF-A0ABD7ITJ2-F1
#
_entry.id   AF-A0ABD7ITJ2-F1
#
_cell.length_a   1.000
_cell.length_b   1.000
_cell.length_c   1.000
_cell.angle_alpha   90.00
_cell.angle_beta   90.00
_cell.angle_gamma   90.00
#
_symmetry.space_group_name_H-M   'P 1'
#
loop_
_entity.id
_entity.type
_entity.pdbx_description
1 polymer ?
#
loop_
_entity_poly.entity_id
_entity_poly.type
_entity_poly.pdbx_seq_one_letter_code
_entity_poly.pdbx_strand_id
1 'polypeptide(L)'
;MGISIWGNINLEEFQLKKFLTLNIAVLTVLTLTACGSNRNNTSNNQPSSSTITKKNMSDEQAKLEYTKSAEQLAPVFQSITDSNLKLNDNVRLTARNADKQITIYNNKLVKYKQNANYKVIKNFNDSIATYLGDIEGKTVSSSYNTDIKKVSDTNKAAYSKLGISYNKKLSEAGNAMNAKISQLPGVSGKTIRTANYTITITSTETTPHFEGGTDLIVYYTFKNTSKNKNIEPTESLIEGAHFTQESKTSINDLDLGNPSKDSDEWSSLEKAASQKVKPGAEVKCMGSYELDNNEYPVKIQATDPDNNDAKLGTITLDLPNN
;
A
#
# COMPACT_ATOMS: atom_id res chain seq x y z
N MET A 1 -53.72 -17.12 -24.75
CA MET A 1 -52.82 -16.16 -24.09
C MET A 1 -52.61 -16.65 -22.68
N GLY A 2 -51.36 -16.99 -22.34
CA GLY A 2 -50.97 -17.47 -21.01
C GLY A 2 -50.05 -18.70 -21.05
N ILE A 3 -48.93 -18.56 -20.31
CA ILE A 3 -48.17 -19.59 -19.59
C ILE A 3 -47.02 -20.30 -20.36
N SER A 4 -45.82 -19.69 -20.26
CA SER A 4 -44.51 -20.17 -19.73
C SER A 4 -43.90 -21.51 -20.20
N ILE A 5 -42.60 -21.84 -20.12
CA ILE A 5 -41.48 -21.49 -19.23
C ILE A 5 -40.12 -21.96 -19.87
N TRP A 6 -38.99 -21.47 -19.33
CA TRP A 6 -37.63 -22.08 -19.23
C TRP A 6 -36.60 -21.83 -20.34
N GLY A 7 -35.79 -20.80 -20.13
CA GLY A 7 -34.36 -20.80 -20.50
C GLY A 7 -33.54 -20.72 -19.21
N ASN A 8 -32.82 -21.79 -18.89
CA ASN A 8 -31.87 -21.88 -17.78
C ASN A 8 -30.88 -20.72 -17.82
N ILE A 9 -30.97 -19.81 -16.85
CA ILE A 9 -29.87 -18.90 -16.53
C ILE A 9 -28.92 -19.71 -15.64
N ASN A 10 -27.77 -20.09 -16.20
CA ASN A 10 -26.66 -20.67 -15.44
C ASN A 10 -26.22 -19.67 -14.36
N LEU A 11 -26.70 -19.89 -13.13
CA LEU A 11 -26.36 -19.13 -11.93
C LEU A 11 -24.93 -19.39 -11.43
N GLU A 12 -24.17 -20.28 -12.08
CA GLU A 12 -22.79 -20.62 -11.70
C GLU A 12 -21.72 -19.73 -12.37
N GLU A 13 -22.02 -18.97 -13.44
CA GLU A 13 -21.06 -18.05 -14.05
C GLU A 13 -20.96 -16.68 -13.35
N PHE A 14 -21.90 -16.35 -12.45
CA PHE A 14 -21.93 -15.04 -11.79
C PHE A 14 -21.16 -15.01 -10.44
N GLN A 15 -20.63 -16.14 -9.97
CA GLN A 15 -20.13 -16.28 -8.59
C GLN A 15 -18.60 -16.47 -8.42
N LEU A 16 -17.78 -16.45 -9.48
CA LEU A 16 -16.36 -16.84 -9.31
C LEU A 16 -15.28 -15.97 -9.98
N LYS A 17 -15.56 -14.72 -10.37
CA LYS A 17 -14.56 -13.82 -10.99
C LYS A 17 -14.53 -12.40 -10.40
N LYS A 18 -14.50 -12.30 -9.08
CA LYS A 18 -13.98 -11.10 -8.39
C LYS A 18 -12.79 -11.51 -7.55
N PHE A 19 -11.71 -11.92 -8.22
CA PHE A 19 -10.39 -11.61 -7.68
C PHE A 19 -10.34 -10.09 -7.64
N LEU A 20 -10.77 -9.51 -6.53
CA LEU A 20 -10.43 -8.13 -6.23
C LEU A 20 -8.92 -8.19 -6.07
N THR A 21 -8.19 -7.91 -7.15
CA THR A 21 -6.76 -7.68 -7.10
C THR A 21 -6.62 -6.49 -6.18
N LEU A 22 -6.38 -6.77 -4.90
CA LEU A 22 -6.00 -5.81 -3.88
C LEU A 22 -4.65 -5.26 -4.40
N ASN A 23 -4.71 -4.32 -5.35
CA ASN A 23 -3.59 -3.49 -5.76
C ASN A 23 -3.29 -2.56 -4.58
N ILE A 24 -2.95 -3.12 -3.42
CA ILE A 24 -2.72 -2.37 -2.20
C ILE A 24 -1.40 -1.66 -2.42
N ALA A 25 -1.51 -0.41 -2.89
CA ALA A 25 -0.42 0.55 -2.80
C ALA A 25 -0.02 0.60 -1.32
N VAL A 26 1.22 0.17 -1.07
CA VAL A 26 1.74 -0.17 0.25
C VAL A 26 1.52 0.97 1.25
N LEU A 27 0.81 0.65 2.32
CA LEU A 27 0.61 1.52 3.47
C LEU A 27 1.84 1.40 4.39
N THR A 28 2.88 2.19 4.12
CA THR A 28 4.09 2.33 4.97
C THR A 28 3.84 2.97 6.34
N VAL A 29 2.59 3.14 6.75
CA VAL A 29 2.20 4.08 7.81
C VAL A 29 1.88 3.40 9.15
N LEU A 30 1.87 2.07 9.22
CA LEU A 30 1.66 1.32 10.49
C LEU A 30 2.95 0.74 11.10
N THR A 31 4.07 0.79 10.39
CA THR A 31 5.39 0.32 10.86
C THR A 31 6.12 1.44 11.59
N LEU A 32 5.92 1.57 12.90
CA LEU A 32 6.86 2.25 13.77
C LEU A 32 7.11 1.43 15.04
N THR A 33 8.38 1.12 15.28
CA THR A 33 8.92 0.44 16.44
C THR A 33 8.63 1.27 17.69
N ALA A 34 7.83 0.72 18.61
CA ALA A 34 7.47 1.40 19.85
C ALA A 34 8.61 1.32 20.88
N CYS A 35 9.14 2.48 21.30
CA CYS A 35 9.86 2.63 22.58
C CYS A 35 8.89 3.27 23.61
N GLY A 36 8.92 2.76 24.85
CA GLY A 36 7.91 2.91 25.92
C GLY A 36 7.60 4.33 26.43
N SER A 37 6.77 4.55 27.46
CA SER A 37 6.47 3.72 28.64
C SER A 37 5.08 4.03 29.23
N ASN A 38 4.47 3.02 29.86
CA ASN A 38 3.13 3.05 30.46
C ASN A 38 3.19 3.49 31.93
N ARG A 39 2.29 4.38 32.39
CA ARG A 39 2.05 4.64 33.83
C ARG A 39 0.55 4.70 34.11
N ASN A 40 0.06 3.72 34.85
CA ASN A 40 -1.31 3.66 35.36
C ASN A 40 -1.49 4.58 36.57
N ASN A 41 -2.67 5.18 36.69
CA ASN A 41 -3.21 5.51 38.01
C ASN A 41 -4.75 5.40 38.02
N THR A 42 -5.26 4.79 39.08
CA THR A 42 -6.64 4.40 39.30
C THR A 42 -7.30 5.38 40.27
N SER A 43 -8.56 5.80 40.03
CA SER A 43 -9.47 6.12 41.13
C SER A 43 -10.95 5.95 40.75
N ASN A 44 -11.72 5.42 41.71
CA ASN A 44 -13.16 5.15 41.67
C ASN A 44 -13.96 6.36 42.17
N ASN A 45 -15.18 6.58 41.65
CA ASN A 45 -16.44 6.43 42.42
C ASN A 45 -17.71 6.77 41.61
N GLN A 46 -18.79 6.16 42.08
CA GLN A 46 -20.13 5.90 41.50
C GLN A 46 -21.09 7.11 41.39
N PRO A 47 -22.28 6.95 40.75
CA PRO A 47 -22.98 7.98 39.98
C PRO A 47 -24.22 8.57 40.68
N SER A 48 -24.71 9.70 40.16
CA SER A 48 -26.07 10.19 40.38
C SER A 48 -26.67 10.74 39.08
N SER A 49 -27.95 10.42 38.84
CA SER A 49 -28.71 10.72 37.62
C SER A 49 -29.23 12.15 37.56
N SER A 50 -29.21 12.78 36.38
CA SER A 50 -30.29 13.61 35.81
C SER A 50 -29.75 14.43 34.63
N THR A 51 -30.53 14.50 33.54
CA THR A 51 -30.40 15.44 32.39
C THR A 51 -29.05 15.40 31.66
N ILE A 52 -29.01 15.06 30.36
CA ILE A 52 -27.74 14.94 29.63
C ILE A 52 -27.12 16.32 29.39
N THR A 53 -26.51 16.91 30.41
CA THR A 53 -25.53 17.97 30.27
C THR A 53 -24.29 17.32 29.66
N LYS A 54 -24.09 17.51 28.35
CA LYS A 54 -22.93 16.95 27.66
C LYS A 54 -21.65 17.42 28.33
N LYS A 55 -20.77 16.50 28.71
CA LYS A 55 -19.48 16.82 29.34
C LYS A 55 -18.37 16.96 28.30
N ASN A 56 -17.32 17.71 28.60
CA ASN A 56 -16.11 17.67 27.76
C ASN A 56 -15.50 16.26 27.82
N MET A 57 -15.01 15.78 26.68
CA MET A 57 -14.19 14.57 26.66
C MET A 57 -12.81 14.92 27.18
N SER A 58 -12.38 14.28 28.26
CA SER A 58 -11.02 14.40 28.78
C SER A 58 -10.04 13.64 27.89
N ASP A 59 -8.75 13.97 28.00
CA ASP A 59 -7.69 13.25 27.27
C ASP A 59 -7.74 11.76 27.57
N GLU A 60 -7.91 11.37 28.84
CA GLU A 60 -7.87 9.94 29.20
C GLU A 60 -9.08 9.17 28.69
N GLN A 61 -10.22 9.84 28.55
CA GLN A 61 -11.38 9.28 27.88
C GLN A 61 -11.12 9.15 26.37
N ALA A 62 -10.51 10.15 25.75
CA ALA A 62 -10.17 10.09 24.33
C ALA A 62 -9.20 8.94 24.03
N LYS A 63 -8.13 8.79 24.82
CA LYS A 63 -7.15 7.69 24.70
C LYS A 63 -7.81 6.32 24.87
N LEU A 64 -8.73 6.19 25.82
CA LEU A 64 -9.48 4.96 26.04
C LEU A 64 -10.40 4.61 24.87
N GLU A 65 -11.20 5.57 24.39
CA GLU A 65 -12.11 5.33 23.26
C GLU A 65 -11.33 5.08 21.95
N TYR A 66 -10.22 5.80 21.73
CA TYR A 66 -9.29 5.52 20.65
C TYR A 66 -8.81 4.06 20.67
N THR A 67 -8.32 3.60 21.83
CA THR A 67 -7.74 2.26 21.98
C THR A 67 -8.77 1.19 21.64
N LYS A 68 -10.00 1.33 22.15
CA LYS A 68 -11.10 0.40 21.87
C LYS A 68 -11.43 0.30 20.39
N SER A 69 -11.46 1.44 19.69
CA SER A 69 -11.71 1.48 18.24
C SER A 69 -10.57 0.87 17.44
N ALA A 70 -9.31 1.20 17.77
CA ALA A 70 -8.14 0.64 17.12
C ALA A 70 -8.06 -0.89 17.25
N GLU A 71 -8.43 -1.43 18.42
CA GLU A 71 -8.47 -2.87 18.65
C GLU A 71 -9.50 -3.62 17.79
N GLN A 72 -10.54 -2.94 17.27
CA GLN A 72 -11.52 -3.60 16.37
C GLN A 72 -10.96 -3.82 14.96
N LEU A 73 -9.97 -3.05 14.52
CA LEU A 73 -9.35 -3.21 13.20
C LEU A 73 -8.37 -4.39 13.15
N ALA A 74 -7.65 -4.65 14.25
CA ALA A 74 -6.64 -5.71 14.31
C ALA A 74 -7.16 -7.09 13.84
N PRO A 75 -8.30 -7.63 14.33
CA PRO A 75 -8.81 -8.93 13.87
C PRO A 75 -9.21 -8.92 12.39
N VAL A 76 -9.61 -7.77 11.84
CA VAL A 76 -9.96 -7.65 10.41
C VAL A 76 -8.70 -7.79 9.56
N PHE A 77 -7.61 -7.09 9.90
CA PHE A 77 -6.32 -7.23 9.19
C PHE A 77 -5.76 -8.64 9.32
N GLN A 78 -5.87 -9.26 10.50
CA GLN A 78 -5.46 -10.64 10.70
C GLN A 78 -6.28 -11.59 9.80
N SER A 79 -7.61 -11.46 9.79
CA SER A 79 -8.50 -12.30 8.96
C SER A 79 -8.22 -12.15 7.46
N ILE A 80 -7.92 -10.93 6.99
CA ILE A 80 -7.48 -10.68 5.60
C ILE A 80 -6.16 -11.40 5.32
N THR A 81 -5.20 -11.30 6.24
CA THR A 81 -3.88 -11.94 6.12
C THR A 81 -4.01 -13.47 6.07
N ASP A 82 -4.77 -14.05 6.98
CA ASP A 82 -5.02 -15.50 7.06
C ASP A 82 -5.75 -16.00 5.81
N SER A 83 -6.62 -15.17 5.23
CA SER A 83 -7.35 -15.46 4.00
C SER A 83 -6.53 -15.25 2.72
N ASN A 84 -5.21 -15.16 2.81
CA ASN A 84 -4.32 -14.87 1.67
C ASN A 84 -4.76 -13.63 0.89
N LEU A 85 -5.14 -12.58 1.63
CA LEU A 85 -5.57 -11.29 1.09
C LEU A 85 -6.87 -11.34 0.26
N LYS A 86 -7.66 -12.42 0.41
CA LYS A 86 -8.98 -12.56 -0.22
C LYS A 86 -10.10 -12.13 0.72
N LEU A 87 -11.04 -11.33 0.20
CA LEU A 87 -12.24 -10.88 0.94
C LEU A 87 -13.37 -11.94 0.91
N ASN A 88 -13.13 -13.07 1.57
CA ASN A 88 -14.10 -14.15 1.71
C ASN A 88 -15.16 -13.87 2.80
N ASP A 89 -16.11 -14.78 2.98
CA ASP A 89 -17.21 -14.62 3.94
C ASP A 89 -16.75 -14.46 5.39
N ASN A 90 -15.65 -15.12 5.78
CA ASN A 90 -15.09 -15.01 7.13
C ASN A 90 -14.51 -13.60 7.38
N VAL A 91 -13.81 -13.04 6.38
CA VAL A 91 -13.32 -11.66 6.43
C VAL A 91 -14.49 -10.69 6.55
N ARG A 92 -15.52 -10.85 5.71
CA ARG A 92 -16.72 -10.01 5.71
C ARG A 92 -17.51 -10.12 7.01
N LEU A 93 -17.55 -11.30 7.64
CA LEU A 93 -18.16 -11.48 8.96
C LEU A 93 -17.36 -10.78 10.05
N THR A 94 -16.04 -10.88 9.99
CA THR A 94 -15.13 -10.20 10.93
C THR A 94 -15.28 -8.68 10.84
N ALA A 95 -15.33 -8.13 9.61
CA ALA A 95 -15.59 -6.71 9.36
C ALA A 95 -16.96 -6.26 9.89
N ARG A 96 -18.04 -7.02 9.63
CA ARG A 96 -19.38 -6.78 10.19
C ARG A 96 -19.40 -6.68 11.70
N ASN A 97 -18.65 -7.55 12.38
CA ASN A 97 -18.59 -7.54 13.83
C ASN A 97 -17.83 -6.32 14.35
N ALA A 98 -16.72 -5.94 13.70
CA ALA A 98 -15.99 -4.73 14.01
C ALA A 98 -16.85 -3.46 13.79
N ASP A 99 -17.58 -3.37 12.67
CA ASP A 99 -18.44 -2.23 12.32
C ASP A 99 -19.55 -2.01 13.36
N LYS A 100 -20.17 -3.09 13.84
CA LYS A 100 -21.13 -3.05 14.94
C LYS A 100 -20.50 -2.45 16.21
N GLN A 101 -19.28 -2.85 16.57
CA GLN A 101 -18.60 -2.31 17.74
C GLN A 101 -18.24 -0.83 17.57
N ILE A 102 -17.75 -0.44 16.39
CA ILE A 102 -17.46 0.97 16.06
C ILE A 102 -18.73 1.83 16.14
N THR A 103 -19.86 1.32 15.66
CA THR A 103 -21.18 1.96 15.79
C THR A 103 -21.56 2.15 17.26
N ILE A 104 -21.39 1.13 18.09
CA ILE A 104 -21.62 1.21 19.54
C ILE A 104 -20.72 2.28 20.18
N TYR A 105 -19.43 2.34 19.80
CA TYR A 105 -18.50 3.34 20.32
C TYR A 105 -18.89 4.75 19.89
N ASN A 106 -19.23 4.97 18.62
CA ASN A 106 -19.73 6.24 18.11
C ASN A 106 -20.99 6.71 18.84
N ASN A 107 -21.94 5.83 19.10
CA ASN A 107 -23.15 6.15 19.86
C ASN A 107 -22.83 6.57 21.31
N LYS A 108 -21.80 5.97 21.93
CA LYS A 108 -21.32 6.38 23.27
C LYS A 108 -20.66 7.75 23.27
N LEU A 109 -20.17 8.25 22.12
CA LEU A 109 -19.57 9.59 22.03
C LEU A 109 -20.60 10.72 22.16
N VAL A 110 -21.88 10.45 21.86
CA VAL A 110 -22.97 11.47 21.84
C VAL A 110 -23.15 12.18 23.20
N LYS A 111 -22.72 11.55 24.30
CA LYS A 111 -22.72 12.14 25.66
C LYS A 111 -21.69 13.26 25.86
N TYR A 112 -20.74 13.43 24.93
CA TYR A 112 -19.69 14.43 25.02
C TYR A 112 -19.98 15.67 24.17
N LYS A 113 -19.42 16.81 24.57
CA LYS A 113 -19.34 18.02 23.73
C LYS A 113 -18.38 17.76 22.56
N GLN A 114 -18.64 18.37 21.41
CA GLN A 114 -17.83 18.24 20.18
C GLN A 114 -16.52 19.05 20.24
N ASN A 115 -15.73 18.84 21.30
CA ASN A 115 -14.42 19.45 21.48
C ASN A 115 -13.36 18.80 20.57
N ALA A 116 -12.11 19.25 20.65
CA ALA A 116 -11.02 18.75 19.81
C ALA A 116 -10.84 17.23 19.92
N ASN A 117 -10.81 16.70 21.14
CA ASN A 117 -10.68 15.27 21.40
C ASN A 117 -11.82 14.45 20.80
N TYR A 118 -13.07 14.90 20.99
CA TYR A 118 -14.23 14.27 20.37
C TYR A 118 -14.07 14.17 18.85
N LYS A 119 -13.65 15.27 18.19
CA LYS A 119 -13.50 15.31 16.73
C LYS A 119 -12.41 14.34 16.25
N VAL A 120 -11.31 14.20 16.99
CA VAL A 120 -10.25 13.24 16.68
C VAL A 120 -10.79 11.81 16.71
N ILE A 121 -11.46 11.41 17.80
CA ILE A 121 -12.02 10.06 17.93
C ILE A 121 -13.11 9.80 16.89
N LYS A 122 -14.01 10.77 16.68
CA LYS A 122 -15.09 10.65 15.70
C LYS A 122 -14.56 10.48 14.29
N ASN A 123 -13.58 11.29 13.87
CA ASN A 123 -12.98 11.18 12.54
C ASN A 123 -12.28 9.84 12.32
N PHE A 124 -11.57 9.33 13.33
CA PHE A 124 -10.96 8.01 13.27
C PHE A 124 -12.03 6.92 13.14
N ASN A 125 -13.03 6.89 14.03
CA ASN A 125 -14.12 5.92 13.98
C ASN A 125 -14.89 5.94 12.64
N ASP A 126 -15.14 7.13 12.10
CA ASP A 126 -15.85 7.29 10.83
C ASP A 126 -15.03 6.74 9.66
N SER A 127 -13.72 6.96 9.64
CA SER A 127 -12.84 6.36 8.63
C SER A 127 -12.83 4.84 8.70
N ILE A 128 -12.85 4.28 9.92
CA ILE A 128 -12.94 2.82 10.13
C ILE A 128 -14.27 2.32 9.58
N ALA A 129 -15.38 2.95 9.96
CA ALA A 129 -16.72 2.53 9.52
C ALA A 129 -16.86 2.54 7.99
N THR A 130 -16.31 3.56 7.30
CA THR A 130 -16.24 3.58 5.83
C THR A 130 -15.49 2.37 5.29
N TYR A 131 -14.24 2.17 5.74
CA TYR A 131 -13.40 1.06 5.27
C TYR A 131 -14.02 -0.33 5.54
N LEU A 132 -14.62 -0.53 6.71
CA LEU A 132 -15.32 -1.78 7.03
C LEU A 132 -16.55 -1.96 6.14
N GLY A 133 -17.31 -0.90 5.87
CA GLY A 133 -18.43 -0.93 4.94
C GLY A 133 -18.03 -1.42 3.54
N ASP A 134 -16.87 -0.98 3.05
CA ASP A 134 -16.33 -1.46 1.77
C ASP A 134 -16.01 -2.96 1.84
N ILE A 135 -15.32 -3.43 2.89
CA ILE A 135 -14.98 -4.86 3.04
C ILE A 135 -16.22 -5.74 3.02
N GLU A 136 -17.29 -5.31 3.70
CA GLU A 136 -18.55 -6.04 3.74
C GLU A 136 -19.24 -6.14 2.38
N GLY A 137 -18.89 -5.26 1.44
CA GLY A 137 -19.58 -5.09 0.16
C GLY A 137 -20.83 -4.24 0.27
N LYS A 138 -20.97 -3.40 1.31
CA LYS A 138 -22.03 -2.38 1.41
C LYS A 138 -21.84 -1.27 0.38
N THR A 139 -20.60 -1.06 -0.05
CA THR A 139 -20.18 -0.11 -1.08
C THR A 139 -19.38 -0.86 -2.15
N VAL A 140 -19.87 -0.87 -3.39
CA VAL A 140 -19.14 -1.42 -4.54
C VAL A 140 -18.27 -0.30 -5.10
N SER A 141 -17.20 0.07 -4.39
CA SER A 141 -16.24 1.05 -4.90
C SER A 141 -14.85 0.44 -5.00
N SER A 142 -14.17 0.80 -6.07
CA SER A 142 -12.73 0.62 -6.29
C SER A 142 -11.85 1.42 -5.29
N SER A 143 -12.43 1.92 -4.19
CA SER A 143 -11.83 2.91 -3.29
C SER A 143 -11.13 2.32 -2.06
N TYR A 144 -11.06 0.99 -1.90
CA TYR A 144 -10.42 0.33 -0.74
C TYR A 144 -9.07 0.93 -0.36
N ASN A 145 -8.23 1.26 -1.36
CA ASN A 145 -6.92 1.88 -1.16
C ASN A 145 -7.03 3.32 -0.61
N THR A 146 -7.99 4.09 -1.09
CA THR A 146 -8.30 5.43 -0.59
C THR A 146 -8.81 5.38 0.85
N ASP A 147 -9.69 4.43 1.15
CA ASP A 147 -10.33 4.31 2.47
C ASP A 147 -9.34 3.80 3.53
N ILE A 148 -8.50 2.82 3.21
CA ILE A 148 -7.43 2.40 4.13
C ILE A 148 -6.38 3.50 4.35
N LYS A 149 -6.08 4.30 3.32
CA LYS A 149 -5.21 5.48 3.46
C LYS A 149 -5.83 6.51 4.42
N LYS A 150 -7.14 6.75 4.31
CA LYS A 150 -7.86 7.65 5.21
C LYS A 150 -7.86 7.14 6.66
N VAL A 151 -8.05 5.83 6.88
CA VAL A 151 -7.89 5.21 8.20
C VAL A 151 -6.49 5.48 8.74
N SER A 152 -5.48 5.30 7.91
CA SER A 152 -4.09 5.53 8.29
C SER A 152 -3.79 6.99 8.68
N ASP A 153 -4.24 7.93 7.87
CA ASP A 153 -4.01 9.36 8.07
C ASP A 153 -4.71 9.85 9.35
N THR A 154 -5.95 9.39 9.59
CA THR A 154 -6.68 9.70 10.82
C THR A 154 -6.09 9.02 12.05
N ASN A 155 -5.55 7.80 11.92
CA ASN A 155 -4.83 7.11 12.98
C ASN A 155 -3.56 7.89 13.38
N LYS A 156 -2.75 8.32 12.39
CA LYS A 156 -1.57 9.17 12.61
C LYS A 156 -1.92 10.49 13.29
N ALA A 157 -3.01 11.13 12.85
CA ALA A 157 -3.50 12.36 13.47
C ALA A 157 -3.94 12.13 14.93
N ALA A 158 -4.56 10.98 15.24
CA ALA A 158 -4.95 10.63 16.60
C ALA A 158 -3.74 10.42 17.52
N TYR A 159 -2.71 9.70 17.08
CA TYR A 159 -1.47 9.53 17.85
C TYR A 159 -0.82 10.86 18.20
N SER A 160 -0.63 11.70 17.17
CA SER A 160 0.01 13.00 17.33
C SER A 160 -0.78 13.91 18.27
N LYS A 161 -2.11 13.96 18.15
CA LYS A 161 -2.95 14.86 18.95
C LYS A 161 -3.21 14.37 20.37
N LEU A 162 -3.26 13.06 20.59
CA LEU A 162 -3.56 12.47 21.90
C LEU A 162 -2.30 12.13 22.71
N GLY A 163 -1.11 12.25 22.10
CA GLY A 163 0.16 11.92 22.75
C GLY A 163 0.23 10.45 23.17
N ILE A 164 -0.28 9.53 22.34
CA ILE A 164 -0.30 8.09 22.61
C ILE A 164 0.58 7.33 21.63
N SER A 165 1.14 6.21 22.11
CA SER A 165 1.86 5.26 21.28
C SER A 165 0.92 4.51 20.32
N TYR A 166 1.51 3.94 19.28
CA TYR A 166 0.81 3.04 18.37
C TYR A 166 0.13 1.89 19.11
N ASN A 167 -1.09 1.54 18.69
CA ASN A 167 -1.78 0.40 19.27
C ASN A 167 -1.05 -0.88 18.83
N LYS A 168 -0.43 -1.57 19.78
CA LYS A 168 0.42 -2.74 19.51
C LYS A 168 -0.28 -3.81 18.66
N LYS A 169 -1.51 -4.19 19.00
CA LYS A 169 -2.26 -5.24 18.27
C LYS A 169 -2.55 -4.83 16.83
N LEU A 170 -2.98 -3.58 16.63
CA LEU A 170 -3.24 -3.05 15.30
C LEU A 170 -1.96 -2.97 14.46
N SER A 171 -0.86 -2.52 15.05
CA SER A 171 0.44 -2.46 14.39
C SER A 171 0.96 -3.84 14.02
N GLU A 172 0.89 -4.82 14.92
CA GLU A 172 1.31 -6.20 14.64
C GLU A 172 0.50 -6.82 13.49
N ALA A 173 -0.84 -6.70 13.53
CA ALA A 173 -1.71 -7.20 12.47
C ALA A 173 -1.48 -6.48 11.12
N GLY A 174 -1.32 -5.15 11.16
CA GLY A 174 -0.99 -4.35 9.97
C GLY A 174 0.37 -4.72 9.36
N ASN A 175 1.38 -4.96 10.20
CA ASN A 175 2.70 -5.39 9.76
C ASN A 175 2.66 -6.78 9.11
N ALA A 176 1.90 -7.72 9.69
CA ALA A 176 1.72 -9.05 9.11
C ALA A 176 1.02 -8.99 7.75
N MET A 177 -0.02 -8.17 7.63
CA MET A 177 -0.72 -7.92 6.37
C MET A 177 0.23 -7.31 5.33
N ASN A 178 0.96 -6.26 5.70
CA ASN A 178 1.96 -5.61 4.84
C ASN A 178 3.06 -6.58 4.38
N ALA A 179 3.56 -7.44 5.27
CA ALA A 179 4.55 -8.46 4.91
C ALA A 179 3.99 -9.41 3.83
N LYS A 180 2.72 -9.82 3.94
CA LYS A 180 2.09 -10.67 2.93
C LYS A 180 1.84 -9.96 1.60
N ILE A 181 1.46 -8.69 1.63
CA ILE A 181 1.29 -7.85 0.44
C ILE A 181 2.63 -7.67 -0.27
N SER A 182 3.71 -7.48 0.49
CA SER A 182 5.06 -7.32 -0.07
C SER A 182 5.59 -8.56 -0.80
N GLN A 183 4.90 -9.70 -0.71
CA GLN A 183 5.22 -10.92 -1.46
C GLN A 183 4.42 -11.04 -2.76
N LEU A 184 3.40 -10.20 -2.98
CA LEU A 184 2.63 -10.20 -4.21
C LEU A 184 3.31 -9.37 -5.31
N PRO A 185 3.01 -9.67 -6.60
CA PRO A 185 3.36 -8.79 -7.70
C PRO A 185 2.85 -7.37 -7.45
N GLY A 186 3.65 -6.37 -7.77
CA GLY A 186 3.37 -4.98 -7.49
C GLY A 186 4.62 -4.16 -7.20
N VAL A 187 4.42 -2.86 -6.98
CA VAL A 187 5.49 -1.94 -6.56
C VAL A 187 5.45 -1.72 -5.05
N SER A 188 6.61 -1.78 -4.39
CA SER A 188 6.79 -1.28 -3.01
C SER A 188 8.12 -0.56 -2.88
N GLY A 189 8.08 0.72 -2.48
CA GLY A 189 9.25 1.58 -2.50
C GLY A 189 9.86 1.63 -3.91
N LYS A 190 11.15 1.31 -4.01
CA LYS A 190 11.91 1.22 -5.27
C LYS A 190 11.96 -0.20 -5.86
N THR A 191 11.10 -1.11 -5.40
CA THR A 191 11.09 -2.51 -5.83
C THR A 191 9.84 -2.84 -6.64
N ILE A 192 10.06 -3.34 -7.86
CA ILE A 192 9.08 -3.99 -8.73
C ILE A 192 9.13 -5.49 -8.46
N ARG A 193 7.98 -6.11 -8.23
CA ARG A 193 7.83 -7.57 -8.11
C ARG A 193 6.88 -8.07 -9.17
N THR A 194 7.30 -9.07 -9.93
CA THR A 194 6.45 -9.81 -10.87
C THR A 194 6.20 -11.22 -10.34
N ALA A 195 5.49 -12.04 -11.10
CA ALA A 195 5.38 -13.46 -10.81
C ALA A 195 6.74 -14.20 -10.83
N ASN A 196 7.72 -13.72 -11.60
CA ASN A 196 8.94 -14.47 -11.94
C ASN A 196 10.25 -13.77 -11.57
N TYR A 197 10.23 -12.49 -11.23
CA TYR A 197 11.43 -11.76 -10.83
C TYR A 197 11.12 -10.55 -9.96
N THR A 198 12.17 -9.99 -9.35
CA THR A 198 12.11 -8.69 -8.69
C THR A 198 13.23 -7.79 -9.20
N ILE A 199 12.90 -6.53 -9.47
CA ILE A 199 13.84 -5.47 -9.81
C ILE A 199 13.80 -4.45 -8.67
N THR A 200 14.92 -4.22 -7.99
CA THR A 200 15.04 -3.20 -6.95
C THR A 200 16.04 -2.14 -7.40
N ILE A 201 15.56 -0.91 -7.58
CA ILE A 201 16.43 0.22 -7.89
C ILE A 201 17.18 0.61 -6.61
N THR A 202 18.50 0.52 -6.67
CA THR A 202 19.38 0.72 -5.53
C THR A 202 19.88 2.16 -5.44
N SER A 203 20.27 2.74 -6.57
CA SER A 203 20.73 4.13 -6.68
C SER A 203 20.59 4.61 -8.12
N THR A 204 20.75 5.91 -8.30
CA THR A 204 20.77 6.58 -9.59
C THR A 204 21.87 7.62 -9.62
N GLU A 205 22.41 7.90 -10.79
CA GLU A 205 23.29 9.05 -11.06
C GLU A 205 23.05 9.58 -12.47
N THR A 206 23.60 10.75 -12.79
CA THR A 206 23.53 11.31 -14.14
C THR A 206 24.92 11.45 -14.76
N THR A 207 24.98 11.33 -16.08
CA THR A 207 26.22 11.46 -16.86
C THR A 207 25.93 12.18 -18.18
N PRO A 208 26.90 12.88 -18.80
CA PRO A 208 26.67 13.46 -20.11
C PRO A 208 26.43 12.37 -21.17
N HIS A 209 25.48 12.62 -22.07
CA HIS A 209 25.17 11.77 -23.22
C HIS A 209 26.17 11.98 -24.37
N PHE A 210 26.47 10.96 -25.18
CA PHE A 210 27.51 10.97 -26.23
C PHE A 210 27.35 12.08 -27.27
N GLU A 211 26.12 12.38 -27.69
CA GLU A 211 25.83 13.44 -28.69
C GLU A 211 25.31 14.75 -28.06
N GLY A 212 25.49 14.91 -26.74
CA GLY A 212 24.96 16.03 -25.95
C GLY A 212 23.65 15.67 -25.25
N GLY A 213 23.38 16.35 -24.13
CA GLY A 213 22.28 15.97 -23.23
C GLY A 213 22.79 15.26 -21.97
N THR A 214 21.89 14.56 -21.28
CA THR A 214 22.19 13.89 -20.00
C THR A 214 21.50 12.53 -19.98
N ASP A 215 22.24 11.49 -19.62
CA ASP A 215 21.68 10.17 -19.33
C ASP A 215 21.49 10.00 -17.82
N LEU A 216 20.41 9.32 -17.46
CA LEU A 216 20.18 8.73 -16.15
C LEU A 216 20.73 7.30 -16.13
N ILE A 217 21.66 7.05 -15.22
CA ILE A 217 22.14 5.71 -14.89
C ILE A 217 21.30 5.16 -13.74
N VAL A 218 20.74 3.97 -13.94
CA VAL A 218 19.88 3.29 -12.97
C VAL A 218 20.58 2.01 -12.51
N TYR A 219 21.05 2.01 -11.27
CA TYR A 219 21.63 0.82 -10.65
C TYR A 219 20.54 -0.01 -9.99
N TYR A 220 20.47 -1.30 -10.29
CA TYR A 220 19.45 -2.17 -9.73
C TYR A 220 19.97 -3.57 -9.39
N THR A 221 19.30 -4.24 -8.46
CA THR A 221 19.45 -5.67 -8.25
C THR A 221 18.31 -6.39 -8.97
N PHE A 222 18.66 -7.42 -9.74
CA PHE A 222 17.73 -8.34 -10.35
C PHE A 222 17.78 -9.67 -9.61
N LYS A 223 16.62 -10.13 -9.11
CA LYS A 223 16.49 -11.47 -8.52
C LYS A 223 15.49 -12.28 -9.32
N ASN A 224 15.94 -13.44 -9.79
CA ASN A 224 15.07 -14.40 -10.45
C ASN A 224 14.29 -15.20 -9.38
N THR A 225 12.99 -14.94 -9.26
CA THR A 225 12.10 -15.64 -8.32
C THR A 225 11.29 -16.76 -8.99
N SER A 226 11.48 -16.98 -10.28
CA SER A 226 10.86 -18.09 -11.00
C SER A 226 11.35 -19.43 -10.46
N LYS A 227 10.57 -20.48 -10.71
CA LYS A 227 10.89 -21.83 -10.22
C LYS A 227 11.82 -22.61 -11.14
N ASN A 228 11.82 -22.29 -12.44
CA ASN A 228 12.41 -23.15 -13.46
C ASN A 228 12.85 -22.41 -14.74
N LYS A 229 12.80 -21.08 -14.79
CA LYS A 229 13.22 -20.30 -15.96
C LYS A 229 14.53 -19.58 -15.63
N ASN A 230 15.48 -19.59 -16.55
CA ASN A 230 16.58 -18.61 -16.50
C ASN A 230 16.10 -17.34 -17.19
N ILE A 231 16.30 -16.17 -16.58
CA ILE A 231 15.71 -14.91 -17.03
C ILE A 231 16.82 -13.88 -17.23
N GLU A 232 16.76 -13.13 -18.32
CA GLU A 232 17.69 -12.04 -18.61
C GLU A 232 17.19 -10.71 -18.00
N PRO A 233 17.99 -10.06 -17.14
CA PRO A 233 17.62 -8.80 -16.50
C PRO A 233 17.27 -7.66 -17.47
N THR A 234 18.06 -7.46 -18.53
CA THR A 234 17.85 -6.35 -19.48
C THR A 234 16.50 -6.46 -20.19
N GLU A 235 16.17 -7.63 -20.74
CA GLU A 235 14.85 -7.89 -21.34
C GLU A 235 13.72 -7.63 -20.33
N SER A 236 13.88 -8.14 -19.10
CA SER A 236 12.88 -7.98 -18.04
C SER A 236 12.65 -6.53 -17.59
N LEU A 237 13.71 -5.71 -17.63
CA LEU A 237 13.63 -4.29 -17.33
C LEU A 237 12.91 -3.54 -18.46
N ILE A 238 13.28 -3.79 -19.72
CA ILE A 238 12.67 -3.13 -20.89
C ILE A 238 11.18 -3.47 -21.01
N GLU A 239 10.81 -4.75 -20.84
CA GLU A 239 9.42 -5.20 -20.97
C GLU A 239 8.56 -4.87 -19.75
N GLY A 240 9.16 -4.83 -18.56
CA GLY A 240 8.43 -4.69 -17.28
C GLY A 240 8.47 -3.29 -16.66
N ALA A 241 9.26 -2.36 -17.20
CA ALA A 241 9.46 -1.03 -16.62
C ALA A 241 9.57 0.05 -17.71
N HIS A 242 8.52 0.84 -17.88
CA HIS A 242 8.49 1.97 -18.81
C HIS A 242 8.94 3.25 -18.10
N PHE A 243 10.08 3.80 -18.52
CA PHE A 243 10.65 5.03 -17.99
C PHE A 243 10.07 6.22 -18.75
N THR A 244 9.49 7.16 -18.03
CA THR A 244 8.82 8.33 -18.60
C THR A 244 9.21 9.60 -17.86
N GLN A 245 9.21 10.73 -18.56
CA GLN A 245 9.42 12.04 -17.94
C GLN A 245 8.33 13.02 -18.39
N GLU A 246 7.81 13.77 -17.41
CA GLU A 246 6.87 14.85 -17.69
C GLU A 246 7.62 16.07 -18.25
N SER A 247 6.92 16.80 -19.12
CA SER A 247 7.28 18.15 -19.53
C SER A 247 6.11 19.09 -19.19
N LYS A 248 6.22 20.37 -19.57
CA LYS A 248 5.11 21.33 -19.40
C LYS A 248 3.84 20.93 -20.15
N THR A 249 3.94 20.13 -21.22
CA THR A 249 2.82 19.84 -22.12
C THR A 249 2.64 18.38 -22.48
N SER A 250 3.59 17.50 -22.12
CA SER A 250 3.56 16.08 -22.49
C SER A 250 4.10 15.17 -21.39
N ILE A 251 3.84 13.88 -21.55
CA ILE A 251 4.57 12.80 -20.88
C ILE A 251 5.29 12.07 -22.00
N ASN A 252 6.60 11.97 -21.91
CA ASN A 252 7.44 11.36 -22.93
C ASN A 252 8.02 10.05 -22.39
N ASP A 253 8.15 9.06 -23.27
CA ASP A 253 8.93 7.85 -22.98
C ASP A 253 10.41 8.18 -23.13
N LEU A 254 11.24 7.69 -22.21
CA LEU A 254 12.68 7.88 -22.27
C LEU A 254 13.32 6.78 -23.12
N ASP A 255 14.16 7.18 -24.06
CA ASP A 255 14.96 6.28 -24.88
C ASP A 255 16.13 5.69 -24.07
N LEU A 256 16.73 4.61 -24.57
CA LEU A 256 17.94 4.04 -23.97
C LEU A 256 19.09 5.04 -24.08
N GLY A 257 19.75 5.30 -22.96
CA GLY A 257 20.84 6.28 -22.89
C GLY A 257 22.12 5.75 -23.54
N ASN A 258 22.93 6.68 -24.03
CA ASN A 258 24.25 6.40 -24.63
C ASN A 258 25.33 7.26 -23.94
N PRO A 259 25.77 6.84 -22.73
CA PRO A 259 26.70 7.64 -21.93
C PRO A 259 27.98 7.97 -22.68
N SER A 260 28.41 9.24 -22.62
CA SER A 260 29.70 9.67 -23.18
C SER A 260 30.91 9.10 -22.41
N LYS A 261 30.68 8.66 -21.17
CA LYS A 261 31.67 8.03 -20.30
C LYS A 261 31.50 6.52 -20.38
N ASP A 262 32.61 5.79 -20.39
CA ASP A 262 32.65 4.36 -20.14
C ASP A 262 33.43 4.08 -18.84
N SER A 263 33.15 2.94 -18.21
CA SER A 263 33.93 2.42 -17.08
C SER A 263 33.87 0.90 -17.02
N ASP A 264 34.95 0.28 -16.52
CA ASP A 264 35.02 -1.17 -16.31
C ASP A 264 33.88 -1.68 -15.39
N GLU A 265 33.42 -0.84 -14.46
CA GLU A 265 32.29 -1.14 -13.59
C GLU A 265 30.98 -1.22 -14.38
N TRP A 266 30.70 -0.23 -15.25
CA TRP A 266 29.50 -0.20 -16.08
C TRP A 266 29.47 -1.35 -17.06
N SER A 267 30.57 -1.57 -17.78
CA SER A 267 30.74 -2.72 -18.67
C SER A 267 30.48 -4.05 -17.95
N SER A 268 30.89 -4.19 -16.69
CA SER A 268 30.65 -5.40 -15.89
C SER A 268 29.18 -5.55 -15.49
N LEU A 269 28.51 -4.46 -15.12
CA LEU A 269 27.10 -4.44 -14.72
C LEU A 269 26.16 -4.65 -15.92
N GLU A 270 26.45 -4.06 -17.07
CA GLU A 270 25.72 -4.28 -18.32
C GLU A 270 25.86 -5.72 -18.80
N LYS A 271 27.08 -6.27 -18.75
CA LYS A 271 27.32 -7.69 -19.05
C LYS A 271 26.53 -8.61 -18.12
N ALA A 272 26.43 -8.28 -16.83
CA ALA A 272 25.62 -9.04 -15.90
C ALA A 272 24.12 -8.94 -16.24
N ALA A 273 23.66 -7.77 -16.72
CA ALA A 273 22.28 -7.53 -17.12
C ALA A 273 21.89 -8.31 -18.39
N SER A 274 22.82 -8.55 -19.30
CA SER A 274 22.62 -9.36 -20.53
C SER A 274 22.87 -10.86 -20.35
N GLN A 275 23.02 -11.34 -19.11
CA GLN A 275 23.22 -12.77 -18.83
C GLN A 275 21.99 -13.37 -18.15
N LYS A 276 21.59 -14.56 -18.63
CA LYS A 276 20.49 -15.31 -18.02
C LYS A 276 20.83 -15.70 -16.57
N VAL A 277 20.06 -15.17 -15.64
CA VAL A 277 20.15 -15.43 -14.20
C VAL A 277 19.35 -16.69 -13.86
N LYS A 278 19.94 -17.61 -13.09
CA LYS A 278 19.29 -18.87 -12.68
C LYS A 278 18.20 -18.63 -11.61
N PRO A 279 17.18 -19.49 -11.50
CA PRO A 279 16.22 -19.49 -10.39
C PRO A 279 16.87 -19.31 -9.02
N GLY A 280 16.37 -18.36 -8.23
CA GLY A 280 16.83 -18.04 -6.88
C GLY A 280 18.09 -17.17 -6.79
N ALA A 281 18.83 -16.98 -7.90
CA ALA A 281 20.00 -16.13 -7.91
C ALA A 281 19.65 -14.64 -8.01
N GLU A 282 20.57 -13.81 -7.52
CA GLU A 282 20.47 -12.35 -7.53
C GLU A 282 21.77 -11.77 -8.11
N VAL A 283 21.65 -10.75 -8.96
CA VAL A 283 22.78 -10.07 -9.60
C VAL A 283 22.57 -8.55 -9.53
N LYS A 284 23.68 -7.81 -9.56
CA LYS A 284 23.67 -6.35 -9.71
C LYS A 284 23.81 -6.01 -11.19
N CYS A 285 23.04 -5.03 -11.62
CA CYS A 285 22.93 -4.61 -13.00
C CYS A 285 22.88 -3.07 -13.08
N MET A 286 23.02 -2.55 -14.29
CA MET A 286 22.66 -1.17 -14.61
C MET A 286 21.90 -1.08 -15.93
N GLY A 287 21.18 0.01 -16.10
CA GLY A 287 20.62 0.45 -17.37
C GLY A 287 20.74 1.98 -17.47
N SER A 288 20.72 2.50 -18.69
CA SER A 288 20.82 3.92 -19.00
C SER A 288 19.59 4.39 -19.76
N TYR A 289 19.14 5.61 -19.47
CA TYR A 289 18.03 6.26 -20.16
C TYR A 289 18.37 7.71 -20.46
N GLU A 290 18.14 8.18 -21.68
CA GLU A 290 18.34 9.58 -22.04
C GLU A 290 17.27 10.44 -21.34
N LEU A 291 17.67 11.48 -20.63
CA LEU A 291 16.74 12.41 -19.99
C LEU A 291 16.29 13.47 -20.99
N ASP A 292 14.98 13.67 -21.12
CA ASP A 292 14.43 14.79 -21.89
C ASP A 292 14.71 16.14 -21.25
N ASN A 293 14.74 16.17 -19.91
CA ASN A 293 14.97 17.39 -19.15
C ASN A 293 15.55 17.12 -17.75
N ASN A 294 15.99 18.19 -17.11
CA ASN A 294 16.56 18.16 -15.76
C ASN A 294 15.62 18.77 -14.70
N GLU A 295 14.35 19.04 -15.06
CA GLU A 295 13.39 19.74 -14.19
C GLU A 295 12.42 18.76 -13.50
N TYR A 296 11.94 17.76 -14.23
CA TYR A 296 10.88 16.87 -13.77
C TYR A 296 11.43 15.50 -13.34
N PRO A 297 10.84 14.85 -12.33
CA PRO A 297 11.26 13.52 -11.91
C PRO A 297 10.94 12.47 -12.98
N VAL A 298 11.70 11.37 -12.97
CA VAL A 298 11.42 10.22 -13.84
C VAL A 298 10.40 9.31 -13.17
N LYS A 299 9.39 8.88 -13.94
CA LYS A 299 8.37 7.94 -13.51
C LYS A 299 8.57 6.60 -14.21
N ILE A 300 8.63 5.53 -13.43
CA ILE A 300 8.73 4.16 -13.93
C ILE A 300 7.36 3.52 -13.77
N GLN A 301 6.67 3.27 -14.88
CA GLN A 301 5.42 2.54 -14.90
C GLN A 301 5.73 1.05 -15.03
N ALA A 302 5.42 0.28 -13.98
CA ALA A 302 5.75 -1.13 -13.92
C ALA A 302 4.57 -2.01 -14.36
N THR A 303 4.87 -3.04 -15.15
CA THR A 303 3.94 -4.06 -15.65
C THR A 303 4.49 -5.46 -15.37
N ASP A 304 3.60 -6.45 -15.33
CA ASP A 304 3.97 -7.86 -15.30
C ASP A 304 3.73 -8.47 -16.69
N PRO A 305 4.76 -8.55 -17.55
CA PRO A 305 4.60 -9.03 -18.93
C PRO A 305 4.20 -10.53 -18.97
N ASP A 306 4.59 -11.31 -17.95
CA ASP A 306 4.19 -12.72 -17.81
C ASP A 306 2.73 -12.90 -17.37
N ASN A 307 2.04 -11.80 -17.03
CA ASN A 307 0.66 -11.80 -16.53
C ASN A 307 -0.22 -10.80 -17.30
N ASN A 308 -0.18 -10.89 -18.63
CA ASN A 308 -1.03 -10.12 -19.55
C ASN A 308 -0.94 -8.60 -19.31
N ASP A 309 0.31 -8.12 -19.18
CA ASP A 309 0.68 -6.72 -18.93
C ASP A 309 -0.04 -6.09 -17.74
N ALA A 310 -0.24 -6.88 -16.67
CA ALA A 310 -0.90 -6.40 -15.48
C ALA A 310 -0.14 -5.21 -14.89
N LYS A 311 -0.82 -4.07 -14.72
CA LYS A 311 -0.24 -2.85 -14.13
C LYS A 311 0.11 -3.09 -12.66
N LEU A 312 1.38 -2.92 -12.31
CA LEU A 312 1.94 -3.19 -10.99
C LEU A 312 2.06 -1.95 -10.10
N GLY A 313 2.19 -0.77 -10.70
CA GLY A 313 2.31 0.51 -10.01
C GLY A 313 3.31 1.45 -10.66
N THR A 314 3.66 2.52 -9.96
CA THR A 314 4.60 3.54 -10.44
C THR A 314 5.66 3.82 -9.38
N ILE A 315 6.92 3.92 -9.80
CA ILE A 315 8.03 4.43 -8.98
C ILE A 315 8.35 5.83 -9.47
N THR A 316 8.54 6.77 -8.56
CA THR A 316 9.09 8.10 -8.88
C THR A 316 10.55 8.13 -8.46
N LEU A 317 11.42 8.53 -9.39
CA LEU A 317 12.83 8.78 -9.17
C LEU A 317 13.07 10.29 -9.24
N ASP A 318 13.47 10.87 -8.11
CA ASP A 318 13.97 12.23 -8.09
C ASP A 318 15.32 12.30 -8.81
N LEU A 319 15.57 13.39 -9.52
CA LEU A 319 16.83 13.57 -10.24
C LEU A 319 17.97 13.81 -9.23
N PRO A 320 19.16 13.18 -9.39
CA PRO A 320 20.26 13.22 -8.41
C PRO A 320 20.83 14.59 -8.03
N ASN A 321 20.34 15.70 -8.60
CA ASN A 321 20.86 17.05 -8.38
C ASN A 321 19.76 18.13 -8.17
N ASN A 322 18.52 17.73 -7.83
CA ASN A 322 17.43 18.64 -7.43
C ASN A 322 17.05 18.47 -5.95
#